data_AF-A0A7E5VNS6-F1
#
_entry.id   AF-A0A7E5VNS6-F1
#
_cell.length_a   1.000
_cell.length_b   1.000
_cell.length_c   1.000
_cell.angle_alpha   90.00
_cell.angle_beta   90.00
_cell.angle_gamma   90.00
#
_symmetry.space_group_name_H-M   'P 1'
#
loop_
_entity.id
_entity.type
_entity.pdbx_description
1 polymer ?
#
loop_
_entity_poly.entity_id
_entity_poly.type
_entity_poly.pdbx_seq_one_letter_code
_entity_poly.pdbx_strand_id
1 'polypeptide(L)'
;MVERFLKTWLLSPFLFKVSDLKTRTDNTVKDLHNLSNTVLQKRKAVIESKEYPTTDQFKPLMDTILELSIDKGLLTDRQMREELDTILFGGHDTSANTLTFTLMLLGSDLDRQEKVYKE
;
A
#
# COMPACT_ATOMS: atom_id res chain seq x y z
N MET A 1 16.29 3.25 -2.08
CA MET A 1 17.08 2.36 -1.20
C MET A 1 18.38 1.89 -1.88
N VAL A 2 18.33 1.39 -3.12
CA VAL A 2 19.50 0.92 -3.88
C VAL A 2 20.61 1.98 -4.03
N GLU A 3 20.26 3.24 -4.32
CA GLU A 3 21.25 4.32 -4.43
C GLU A 3 22.05 4.58 -3.14
N ARG A 4 21.44 4.37 -1.98
CA ARG A 4 22.12 4.53 -0.69
C ARG A 4 23.11 3.40 -0.44
N PHE A 5 22.82 2.21 -0.95
CA PHE A 5 23.69 1.04 -0.83
C PHE A 5 24.89 1.14 -1.78
N LEU A 6 24.68 1.69 -2.98
CA LEU A 6 25.74 1.88 -3.99
C LEU A 6 26.67 3.07 -3.67
N LYS A 7 26.18 4.09 -2.95
CA LYS A 7 26.96 5.27 -2.56
C LYS A 7 27.43 5.11 -1.11
N THR A 8 28.62 4.53 -0.94
CA THR A 8 29.18 4.16 0.38
C THR A 8 29.29 5.34 1.36
N TRP A 9 29.44 6.58 0.87
CA TRP A 9 29.45 7.77 1.73
C TRP A 9 28.07 8.12 2.30
N LEU A 10 26.97 7.67 1.69
CA LEU A 10 25.60 7.84 2.19
C LEU A 10 25.19 6.78 3.23
N LEU A 11 26.10 5.85 3.56
CA LEU A 11 25.92 4.96 4.72
C LEU A 11 26.05 5.73 6.03
N SER A 12 26.90 6.76 6.07
CA SER A 12 27.04 7.64 7.23
C SER A 12 25.73 8.41 7.47
N PRO A 13 25.15 8.34 8.69
CA PRO A 13 23.87 8.97 8.98
C PRO A 13 23.91 10.49 8.85
N PHE A 14 25.07 11.11 9.09
CA PHE A 14 25.25 12.55 8.96
C PHE A 14 25.22 13.00 7.49
N LEU A 15 26.02 12.35 6.64
CA LEU A 15 26.08 12.66 5.21
C LEU A 15 24.75 12.38 4.52
N PHE A 16 24.04 11.33 4.94
CA PHE A 16 22.71 11.04 4.45
C PHE A 16 21.71 12.13 4.84
N LYS A 17 21.74 12.62 6.07
CA LYS A 17 20.80 13.64 6.56
C LYS A 17 20.86 14.94 5.75
N VAL A 18 22.04 15.31 5.25
CA VAL A 18 22.26 16.52 4.43
C VAL A 18 22.07 16.25 2.93
N SER A 19 21.96 14.98 2.54
CA SER A 19 21.84 14.62 1.12
C SER A 19 20.46 14.93 0.55
N ASP A 20 20.42 15.27 -0.74
CA ASP A 20 19.17 15.42 -1.51
C ASP A 20 18.37 14.10 -1.54
N LEU A 21 19.04 12.96 -1.41
CA LEU A 21 18.40 11.64 -1.34
C LEU A 21 17.48 11.50 -0.12
N LYS A 22 17.85 12.08 1.03
CA LYS A 22 17.00 12.08 2.23
C LYS A 22 15.74 12.92 2.00
N THR A 23 15.90 14.13 1.48
CA THR A 23 14.78 15.03 1.18
C THR A 23 13.77 14.38 0.23
N ARG A 24 14.24 13.76 -0.86
CA ARG A 24 13.36 13.05 -1.81
C ARG A 24 12.63 11.89 -1.14
N THR A 25 13.35 11.08 -0.37
CA THR A 25 12.76 9.93 0.33
C THR A 25 11.69 10.39 1.32
N ASP A 26 11.96 11.45 2.08
CA ASP A 26 11.00 12.00 3.05
C ASP A 26 9.75 12.56 2.37
N ASN A 27 9.91 13.23 1.21
CA ASN A 27 8.78 13.72 0.43
C ASN A 27 7.90 12.56 -0.06
N THR A 28 8.50 11.50 -0.59
CA THR A 28 7.75 10.31 -1.03
C THR A 28 7.03 9.63 0.14
N VAL A 29 7.68 9.50 1.30
CA VAL A 29 7.05 8.95 2.52
C VAL A 29 5.91 9.84 2.99
N LYS A 30 6.05 11.17 2.87
CA LYS A 30 4.98 12.11 3.21
C LYS A 30 3.78 11.97 2.28
N ASP A 31 4.01 11.88 0.97
CA ASP A 31 2.95 11.69 -0.02
C ASP A 31 2.20 10.38 0.21
N LEU A 32 2.93 9.32 0.52
CA LEU A 32 2.35 8.06 0.96
C LEU A 32 1.44 8.25 2.18
N HIS A 33 1.96 8.81 3.27
CA HIS A 33 1.16 8.98 4.47
C HIS A 33 -0.07 9.85 4.21
N ASN A 34 0.00 10.82 3.30
CA ASN A 34 -1.14 11.62 2.87
C ASN A 34 -2.20 10.77 2.15
N LEU A 35 -1.80 9.88 1.25
CA LEU A 35 -2.71 8.96 0.58
C LEU A 35 -3.43 8.06 1.59
N SER A 36 -2.68 7.41 2.48
CA SER A 36 -3.26 6.51 3.48
C SER A 36 -4.16 7.24 4.46
N ASN A 37 -3.80 8.47 4.87
CA ASN A 37 -4.67 9.32 5.65
C ASN A 37 -5.97 9.67 4.94
N THR A 38 -5.91 9.98 3.65
CA THR A 38 -7.08 10.32 2.85
C THR A 38 -8.02 9.12 2.73
N VAL A 39 -7.48 7.91 2.50
CA VAL A 39 -8.26 6.67 2.47
C VAL A 39 -8.91 6.40 3.82
N LEU A 40 -8.14 6.59 4.90
CA LEU A 40 -8.62 6.37 6.25
C LEU A 40 -9.77 7.30 6.64
N GLN A 41 -9.62 8.60 6.35
CA GLN A 41 -10.66 9.60 6.63
C GLN A 41 -11.93 9.31 5.84
N LYS A 42 -11.81 8.97 4.55
CA LYS A 42 -12.97 8.59 3.72
C LYS A 42 -13.69 7.37 4.30
N ARG A 43 -12.96 6.35 4.74
CA ARG A 43 -13.56 5.13 5.32
C ARG A 43 -14.21 5.39 6.68
N LYS A 44 -13.58 6.16 7.57
CA LYS A 44 -14.18 6.58 8.84
C LYS A 44 -15.50 7.31 8.63
N ALA A 45 -15.56 8.24 7.68
CA ALA A 45 -16.79 8.99 7.36
C ALA A 45 -17.94 8.09 6.88
N VAL A 46 -17.65 7.04 6.10
CA VAL A 46 -18.66 6.06 5.63
C VAL A 46 -19.19 5.18 6.78
N ILE A 47 -18.36 4.86 7.77
CA ILE A 47 -18.80 4.12 8.96
C ILE A 47 -19.68 5.00 9.84
N GLU A 48 -19.30 6.26 10.05
CA GLU A 48 -20.08 7.22 10.84
C GLU A 48 -21.45 7.55 10.23
N SER A 49 -21.57 7.55 8.90
CA SER A 49 -22.86 7.77 8.22
C SER A 49 -23.86 6.60 8.38
N LYS A 50 -23.49 5.51 9.07
CA LYS A 50 -24.30 4.30 9.28
C LYS A 50 -24.87 3.67 8.01
N GLU A 51 -24.26 3.97 6.86
CA GLU A 51 -24.66 3.43 5.55
C GLU A 51 -24.08 2.02 5.34
N TYR A 52 -24.16 1.18 6.38
CA TYR A 52 -23.70 -0.20 6.34
C TYR A 52 -24.90 -1.14 6.27
N PRO A 53 -25.02 -1.99 5.23
CA PRO A 53 -25.90 -3.14 5.31
C PRO A 53 -25.31 -4.09 6.34
N THR A 54 -25.94 -4.15 7.51
CA THR A 54 -25.69 -5.18 8.53
C THR A 54 -26.11 -6.53 7.95
N THR A 55 -25.23 -7.17 7.18
CA THR A 55 -25.41 -8.54 6.74
C THR A 55 -24.09 -9.25 6.92
N ASP A 56 -24.10 -10.29 7.75
CA ASP A 56 -22.97 -11.13 8.19
C ASP A 56 -22.17 -11.81 7.04
N GLN A 57 -22.38 -11.44 5.77
CA GLN A 57 -21.85 -12.18 4.64
C GLN A 57 -20.43 -11.78 4.20
N PHE A 58 -19.98 -10.54 4.40
CA PHE A 58 -18.59 -10.16 4.09
C PHE A 58 -18.23 -8.79 4.66
N LYS A 59 -17.23 -8.72 5.54
CA LYS A 59 -16.62 -7.46 5.99
C LYS A 59 -15.28 -7.26 5.27
N PRO A 60 -15.10 -6.16 4.52
CA PRO A 60 -13.80 -5.79 3.98
C PRO A 60 -12.75 -5.68 5.10
N LEU A 61 -11.50 -6.01 4.77
CA LEU A 61 -10.38 -5.99 5.72
C LEU A 61 -10.25 -4.63 6.43
N MET A 62 -10.39 -3.53 5.69
CA MET A 62 -10.32 -2.17 6.23
C MET A 62 -11.38 -1.89 7.28
N ASP A 63 -12.58 -2.38 7.05
CA ASP A 63 -13.73 -2.14 7.93
C ASP A 63 -13.55 -2.94 9.22
N THR A 64 -12.96 -4.15 9.11
CA THR A 64 -12.57 -4.96 10.27
C THR A 64 -11.50 -4.28 11.13
N ILE A 65 -10.47 -3.69 10.51
CA ILE A 65 -9.42 -2.96 11.23
C ILE A 65 -9.99 -1.72 11.92
N LEU A 66 -10.89 -0.99 11.25
CA LEU A 66 -11.56 0.20 11.78
C LEU A 66 -12.47 -0.14 12.98
N GLU A 67 -13.25 -1.22 12.88
CA GLU A 67 -14.10 -1.72 13.97
C GLU A 67 -13.27 -2.11 15.20
N LEU A 68 -12.14 -2.81 15.01
CA LEU A 68 -11.23 -3.18 16.10
C LEU A 68 -10.60 -1.97 16.80
N SER A 69 -10.40 -0.87 16.08
CA SER A 69 -9.87 0.38 16.63
C SER A 69 -10.95 1.18 17.37
N ILE A 70 -12.13 1.36 16.77
CA ILE A 70 -13.21 2.20 17.32
C ILE A 70 -13.93 1.51 18.48
N ASP A 71 -14.27 0.22 18.33
CA ASP A 71 -15.13 -0.50 19.27
C ASP A 71 -14.35 -1.11 20.45
N LYS A 72 -13.12 -1.59 20.18
CA LYS A 72 -12.30 -2.29 21.19
C LYS A 72 -11.11 -1.48 21.70
N GLY A 73 -10.80 -0.33 21.09
CA GLY A 73 -9.66 0.51 21.47
C GLY A 73 -8.30 -0.18 21.34
N LEU A 74 -8.21 -1.28 20.58
CA LEU A 74 -7.02 -2.14 20.52
C LEU A 74 -5.90 -1.58 19.63
N LEU A 75 -6.26 -0.68 18.71
CA LEU A 75 -5.36 -0.10 17.73
C LEU A 75 -5.44 1.42 17.78
N THR A 76 -4.27 2.06 17.92
CA THR A 76 -4.14 3.51 17.73
C THR A 76 -4.28 3.88 16.26
N ASP A 77 -4.70 5.12 15.97
CA ASP A 77 -4.78 5.66 14.61
C ASP A 77 -3.46 5.55 13.82
N ARG A 78 -2.32 5.60 14.52
CA ARG A 78 -1.00 5.39 13.93
C ARG A 78 -0.80 3.95 13.48
N GLN A 79 -1.10 2.97 14.34
CA GLN A 79 -0.94 1.56 14.02
C GLN A 79 -1.89 1.12 12.89
N MET A 80 -3.12 1.63 12.91
CA MET A 80 -4.09 1.43 11.84
C MET A 80 -3.53 1.90 10.47
N ARG A 81 -2.90 3.08 10.44
CA ARG A 81 -2.27 3.60 9.23
C ARG A 81 -1.07 2.75 8.79
N GLU A 82 -0.26 2.26 9.73
CA GLU A 82 0.91 1.42 9.43
C GLU A 82 0.49 0.06 8.82
N GLU A 83 -0.57 -0.55 9.34
CA GLU A 83 -1.14 -1.78 8.74
C GLU A 83 -1.71 -1.51 7.35
N LEU A 84 -2.41 -0.38 7.18
CA LEU A 84 -2.92 0.07 5.89
C LEU A 84 -1.79 0.28 4.86
N ASP A 85 -0.75 1.00 5.26
CA ASP A 85 0.44 1.26 4.43
C ASP A 85 1.06 -0.07 3.97
N THR A 86 1.17 -1.03 4.89
CA THR A 86 1.75 -2.36 4.61
C THR A 86 0.91 -3.14 3.60
N ILE A 87 -0.41 -3.18 3.78
CA ILE A 87 -1.31 -3.92 2.88
C ILE A 87 -1.34 -3.29 1.49
N LEU A 88 -1.46 -1.97 1.40
CA LEU A 88 -1.56 -1.28 0.11
C LEU A 88 -0.28 -1.42 -0.71
N PHE A 89 0.89 -1.21 -0.11
CA PHE A 89 2.14 -1.40 -0.83
C PHE A 89 2.44 -2.85 -1.14
N GLY A 90 2.29 -3.72 -0.14
CA GLY A 90 2.54 -5.13 -0.30
C GLY A 90 1.71 -5.70 -1.44
N GLY A 91 0.42 -5.38 -1.48
CA GLY A 91 -0.48 -5.80 -2.55
C GLY A 91 -0.16 -5.15 -3.90
N HIS A 92 0.08 -3.84 -3.93
CA HIS A 92 0.31 -3.11 -5.16
C HIS A 92 1.60 -3.54 -5.87
N ASP A 93 2.74 -3.47 -5.20
CA ASP A 93 4.04 -3.66 -5.85
C ASP A 93 4.24 -5.12 -6.30
N THR A 94 3.78 -6.08 -5.48
CA THR A 94 3.89 -7.51 -5.83
C THR A 94 2.95 -7.90 -6.95
N SER A 95 1.68 -7.44 -6.92
CA SER A 95 0.70 -7.78 -7.95
C SER A 95 1.02 -7.09 -9.28
N ALA A 96 1.44 -5.81 -9.25
CA ALA A 96 1.83 -5.08 -10.45
C ALA A 96 3.02 -5.75 -11.14
N ASN A 97 4.03 -6.18 -10.38
CA ASN A 97 5.18 -6.87 -10.93
C ASN A 97 4.80 -8.27 -11.48
N THR A 98 3.96 -9.01 -10.74
CA THR A 98 3.44 -10.31 -11.19
C THR A 98 2.66 -10.19 -12.50
N LEU A 99 1.75 -9.22 -12.59
CA LEU A 99 0.99 -8.94 -13.80
C LEU A 99 1.91 -8.52 -14.95
N THR A 100 2.90 -7.68 -14.67
CA THR A 100 3.88 -7.24 -15.67
C THR A 100 4.62 -8.43 -16.30
N PHE A 101 5.15 -9.33 -15.47
CA PHE A 101 5.82 -10.54 -15.98
C PHE A 101 4.85 -11.50 -16.67
N THR A 102 3.63 -11.64 -16.14
CA THR A 102 2.60 -12.49 -16.75
C THR A 102 2.27 -12.00 -18.17
N LEU A 103 2.03 -10.71 -18.34
CA LEU A 103 1.74 -10.10 -19.64
C LEU A 103 2.94 -10.16 -20.58
N MET A 104 4.16 -9.96 -20.08
CA MET A 104 5.39 -10.10 -20.87
C MET A 104 5.56 -11.53 -21.40
N LEU A 105 5.33 -12.53 -20.55
CA LEU A 105 5.42 -13.95 -20.93
C LEU A 105 4.32 -14.34 -21.91
N LEU A 106 3.08 -13.90 -21.67
CA LEU A 106 1.96 -14.14 -22.60
C LEU A 106 2.24 -13.51 -23.96
N GLY A 107 2.67 -12.25 -24.01
CA GLY A 107 3.00 -11.59 -25.28
C GLY A 107 4.18 -12.20 -26.03
N SER A 108 4.98 -13.06 -25.38
CA SER A 108 6.09 -13.78 -26.00
C SER A 108 5.71 -15.16 -26.55
N ASP A 109 4.53 -15.68 -26.21
CA ASP A 109 4.01 -16.99 -26.65
C ASP A 109 2.59 -16.81 -27.21
N LEU A 110 2.51 -16.59 -28.53
CA LEU A 110 1.27 -16.29 -29.24
C LEU A 110 0.23 -17.42 -29.12
N ASP A 111 0.67 -18.68 -29.06
CA ASP A 111 -0.23 -19.83 -28.94
C ASP A 111 -0.92 -19.84 -27.56
N ARG A 112 -0.16 -19.56 -26.49
CA ARG A 112 -0.71 -19.44 -25.14
C ARG A 112 -1.56 -18.19 -24.98
N GLN A 113 -1.15 -17.07 -25.57
CA GLN A 113 -1.92 -15.83 -25.54
C GLN A 113 -3.29 -16.03 -26.19
N GLU A 114 -3.34 -16.65 -27.37
CA GLU A 114 -4.58 -16.92 -28.11
C GLU A 114 -5.50 -17.88 -27.33
N LYS A 115 -4.92 -18.86 -26.63
CA LYS A 115 -5.68 -19.76 -25.76
C LYS A 115 -6.35 -19.00 -24.60
N VAL A 116 -5.59 -18.18 -23.88
CA VAL A 116 -6.13 -17.37 -22.76
C VAL A 116 -7.16 -16.35 -23.25
N TYR A 117 -6.99 -15.80 -24.45
CA TYR A 117 -7.96 -14.86 -25.04
C TYR A 117 -9.31 -15.52 -25.39
N LYS A 118 -9.30 -16.83 -25.68
CA LYS A 118 -10.49 -17.62 -26.03
C LYS A 118 -11.20 -18.25 -24.84
N GLU A 119 -10.59 -18.25 -23.66
CA GLU A 119 -11.22 -18.69 -22.39
C GLU A 119 -12.23 -17.64 -21.88
#